data_AF-A0A140L4X0-F1
#
_entry.id   AF-A0A140L4X0-F1
#
_cell.length_a   1.000
_cell.length_b   1.000
_cell.length_c   1.000
_cell.angle_alpha   90.00
_cell.angle_beta   90.00
_cell.angle_gamma   90.00
#
_symmetry.space_group_name_H-M   'P 1'
#
loop_
_entity.id
_entity.type
_entity.pdbx_description
1 polymer ?
#
loop_
_entity_poly.entity_id
_entity_poly.type
_entity_poly.pdbx_seq_one_letter_code
_entity_poly.pdbx_strand_id
1 'polypeptide(L)'
;MKTEIKNRVQKLFEMQREARKEYAKIDEQINDLQQSTIYTDKYKAEIIKQLKQEKEQGLKAIDTMFNKQLKEIITEERKAIIGEPEAKPADYQIQVSNALKFIETIGKSLTDKQLSEMLEPFKNDMQTMQLFKQVVEGIFPETRGITRADGKGEGFKDILSSHFQYPFQKTFGKVMDYTAMLNNLDEVESLAGSLFDSKEDMKSGIKMEIFNSKVDTIHELANALEA
;
A
#
# COMPACT_ATOMS: atom_id res chain seq x y z
N MET A 1 -15.02 6.22 2.54
CA MET A 1 -14.25 5.28 1.70
C MET A 1 -13.89 4.03 2.51
N LYS A 2 -14.56 2.91 2.27
CA LYS A 2 -14.30 1.65 2.99
C LYS A 2 -13.25 0.85 2.23
N THR A 3 -12.28 0.30 2.96
CA THR A 3 -11.35 -0.71 2.44
C THR A 3 -11.41 -1.97 3.30
N GLU A 4 -11.34 -3.12 2.65
CA GLU A 4 -11.24 -4.41 3.32
C GLU A 4 -9.82 -5.00 3.20
N ILE A 5 -8.86 -4.23 2.68
CA ILE A 5 -7.52 -4.68 2.32
C ILE A 5 -6.84 -5.43 3.46
N LYS A 6 -6.89 -4.90 4.69
CA LYS A 6 -6.25 -5.50 5.87
C LYS A 6 -6.80 -6.91 6.15
N ASN A 7 -8.11 -7.05 6.21
CA ASN A 7 -8.76 -8.33 6.51
C ASN A 7 -8.54 -9.36 5.39
N ARG A 8 -8.63 -8.91 4.13
CA ARG A 8 -8.45 -9.78 2.95
C ARG A 8 -7.01 -10.28 2.84
N VAL A 9 -6.03 -9.41 3.07
CA VAL A 9 -4.61 -9.75 3.12
C VAL A 9 -4.31 -10.73 4.25
N GLN A 10 -4.78 -10.46 5.47
CA GLN A 10 -4.57 -11.34 6.62
C GLN A 10 -5.12 -12.75 6.37
N LYS A 11 -6.35 -12.84 5.84
CA LYS A 11 -6.95 -14.12 5.47
C LYS A 11 -6.13 -14.86 4.42
N LEU A 12 -5.60 -14.15 3.42
CA LEU A 12 -4.73 -14.75 2.41
C LEU A 12 -3.44 -15.33 3.03
N PHE A 13 -2.85 -14.61 3.99
CA PHE A 13 -1.62 -15.05 4.68
C PHE A 13 -1.85 -16.30 5.51
N GLU A 14 -2.99 -16.38 6.21
CA GLU A 14 -3.39 -17.58 6.93
C GLU A 14 -3.54 -18.77 5.99
N MET A 15 -4.25 -18.59 4.87
CA MET A 15 -4.42 -19.63 3.86
C MET A 15 -3.08 -20.11 3.27
N GLN A 16 -2.16 -19.18 3.00
CA GLN A 16 -0.81 -19.51 2.50
C GLN A 16 -0.01 -20.33 3.51
N ARG A 17 -0.05 -19.92 4.78
CA ARG A 17 0.63 -20.63 5.87
C ARG A 17 0.10 -22.05 6.01
N GLU A 18 -1.22 -22.23 5.98
CA GLU A 18 -1.84 -23.56 6.03
C GLU A 18 -1.46 -24.42 4.83
N ALA A 19 -1.48 -23.87 3.61
CA ALA A 19 -1.06 -24.60 2.40
C ALA A 19 0.41 -25.07 2.49
N ARG A 20 1.30 -24.25 3.07
CA ARG A 20 2.70 -24.63 3.26
C ARG A 20 2.92 -25.73 4.29
N LYS A 21 2.02 -25.92 5.28
CA LYS A 21 2.16 -26.99 6.28
C LYS A 21 2.15 -28.39 5.66
N GLU A 22 1.48 -28.58 4.52
CA GLU A 22 1.46 -29.87 3.84
C GLU A 22 2.87 -30.31 3.41
N TYR A 23 3.74 -29.35 3.08
CA TYR A 23 5.12 -29.59 2.70
C TYR A 23 6.07 -29.82 3.89
N ALA A 24 5.64 -29.57 5.12
CA ALA A 24 6.40 -29.97 6.32
C ALA A 24 6.42 -31.50 6.50
N LYS A 25 5.39 -32.21 6.01
CA LYS A 25 5.33 -33.68 6.03
C LYS A 25 6.44 -34.31 5.19
N ILE A 26 6.96 -33.61 4.18
CA ILE A 26 8.09 -34.09 3.38
C ILE A 26 9.38 -34.12 4.22
N ASP A 27 9.55 -33.21 5.18
CA ASP A 27 10.72 -33.24 6.07
C ASP A 27 10.68 -34.47 6.99
N GLU A 28 9.48 -34.85 7.47
CA GLU A 28 9.27 -36.08 8.23
C GLU A 28 9.61 -37.31 7.40
N GLN A 29 9.12 -37.39 6.16
CA GLN A 29 9.45 -38.48 5.23
C GLN A 29 10.95 -38.59 4.94
N ILE A 30 11.64 -37.46 4.79
CA ILE A 30 13.09 -37.42 4.61
C ILE A 30 13.79 -37.98 5.85
N ASN A 31 13.39 -37.56 7.05
CA ASN A 31 13.99 -38.03 8.30
C ASN A 31 13.75 -39.53 8.52
N ASP A 32 12.53 -40.02 8.29
CA ASP A 32 12.21 -41.45 8.39
C ASP A 32 13.06 -42.29 7.42
N LEU A 33 13.25 -41.80 6.19
CA LEU A 33 14.06 -42.50 5.20
C LEU A 33 15.55 -42.51 5.56
N GLN A 34 16.06 -41.43 6.17
CA GLN A 34 17.43 -41.37 6.67
C GLN A 34 17.67 -42.42 7.76
N GLN A 35 16.72 -42.58 8.68
CA GLN A 35 16.81 -43.52 9.81
C GLN A 35 16.51 -44.98 9.44
N SER A 36 15.86 -45.22 8.30
CA SER A 36 15.49 -46.57 7.86
C SER A 36 16.71 -47.49 7.67
N THR A 37 16.67 -48.69 8.25
CA THR A 37 17.71 -49.74 8.05
C THR A 37 17.41 -50.66 6.86
N ILE A 38 16.27 -50.46 6.19
CA ILE A 38 15.75 -51.35 5.14
C ILE A 38 16.42 -51.04 3.78
N TYR A 39 16.78 -49.78 3.54
CA TYR A 39 17.24 -49.30 2.23
C TYR A 39 18.75 -49.04 2.18
N THR A 40 19.34 -49.19 1.00
CA THR A 40 20.74 -48.82 0.74
C THR A 40 20.92 -47.30 0.73
N ASP A 41 22.12 -46.84 1.08
CA ASP A 41 22.44 -45.40 1.11
C ASP A 41 22.26 -44.73 -0.26
N LYS A 42 22.60 -45.44 -1.34
CA LYS A 42 22.38 -44.96 -2.71
C LYS A 42 20.90 -44.73 -3.01
N TYR A 43 20.03 -45.65 -2.59
CA TYR A 43 18.58 -45.50 -2.76
C TYR A 43 18.04 -44.34 -1.93
N LYS A 44 18.44 -44.25 -0.65
CA LYS A 44 18.05 -43.14 0.24
C LYS A 44 18.41 -41.78 -0.36
N ALA A 45 19.65 -41.63 -0.84
CA ALA A 45 20.13 -40.39 -1.42
C ALA A 45 19.30 -39.93 -2.63
N GLU A 46 18.92 -40.87 -3.51
CA GLU A 46 18.11 -40.58 -4.70
C GLU A 46 16.69 -40.14 -4.32
N ILE A 47 16.02 -40.86 -3.41
CA ILE A 47 14.67 -40.51 -2.98
C ILE A 47 14.65 -39.20 -2.18
N ILE A 48 15.61 -38.97 -1.28
CA ILE A 48 15.72 -37.69 -0.55
C ILE A 48 15.88 -36.53 -1.53
N LYS A 49 16.68 -36.71 -2.60
CA LYS A 49 16.84 -35.70 -3.64
C LYS A 49 15.50 -35.41 -4.34
N GLN A 50 14.73 -36.45 -4.69
CA GLN A 50 13.41 -36.30 -5.31
C GLN A 50 12.43 -35.58 -4.39
N LEU A 51 12.34 -35.99 -3.11
CA LEU A 51 11.49 -35.35 -2.11
C LEU A 51 11.84 -33.88 -1.90
N LYS A 52 13.14 -33.54 -1.86
CA LYS A 52 13.58 -32.13 -1.77
C LYS A 52 13.17 -31.32 -3.01
N GLN A 53 13.29 -31.90 -4.20
CA GLN A 53 12.85 -31.24 -5.44
C GLN A 53 11.33 -31.05 -5.49
N GLU A 54 10.57 -32.06 -5.08
CA GLU A 54 9.11 -31.98 -4.96
C GLU A 54 8.70 -30.87 -3.98
N LYS A 55 9.34 -30.81 -2.82
CA LYS A 55 9.12 -29.75 -1.82
C LYS A 55 9.40 -28.37 -2.40
N GLU A 56 10.55 -28.19 -3.04
CA GLU A 56 10.95 -26.91 -3.62
C GLU A 56 9.96 -26.44 -4.71
N GLN A 57 9.59 -27.35 -5.63
CA GLN A 57 8.64 -27.06 -6.70
C GLN A 57 7.25 -26.73 -6.15
N GLY A 58 6.79 -27.50 -5.17
CA GLY A 58 5.50 -27.30 -4.54
C GLY A 58 5.39 -25.99 -3.78
N LEU A 59 6.39 -25.65 -2.96
CA LEU A 59 6.45 -24.36 -2.27
C LEU A 59 6.49 -23.19 -3.27
N LYS A 60 7.27 -23.31 -4.35
CA LYS A 60 7.31 -22.28 -5.41
C LYS A 60 5.97 -22.10 -6.11
N ALA A 61 5.23 -23.20 -6.34
CA ALA A 61 3.90 -23.16 -6.93
C ALA A 61 2.89 -22.48 -6.00
N ILE A 62 2.92 -22.79 -4.69
CA ILE A 62 2.14 -22.08 -3.67
C ILE A 62 2.44 -20.58 -3.72
N ASP A 63 3.71 -20.19 -3.65
CA ASP A 63 4.08 -18.77 -3.59
C ASP A 63 3.62 -18.02 -4.83
N THR A 64 3.80 -18.61 -6.00
CA THR A 64 3.34 -18.03 -7.28
C THR A 64 1.83 -17.81 -7.28
N MET A 65 1.07 -18.81 -6.80
CA MET A 65 -0.39 -18.72 -6.71
C MET A 65 -0.84 -17.63 -5.75
N PHE A 66 -0.26 -17.58 -4.55
CA PHE A 66 -0.64 -16.60 -3.53
C PHE A 66 -0.16 -15.19 -3.86
N ASN A 67 1.00 -15.00 -4.48
CA ASN A 67 1.44 -13.71 -5.01
C ASN A 67 0.46 -13.19 -6.08
N LYS A 68 -0.07 -14.07 -6.93
CA LYS A 68 -1.10 -13.71 -7.92
C LYS A 68 -2.39 -13.28 -7.25
N GLN A 69 -2.90 -14.05 -6.30
CA GLN A 69 -4.12 -13.71 -5.55
C GLN A 69 -3.96 -12.39 -4.77
N LEU A 70 -2.79 -12.15 -4.18
CA LEU A 70 -2.50 -10.91 -3.48
C LEU A 70 -2.56 -9.70 -4.41
N LYS A 71 -2.00 -9.81 -5.62
CA LYS A 71 -2.10 -8.76 -6.65
C LYS A 71 -3.54 -8.48 -7.05
N GLU A 72 -4.36 -9.52 -7.20
CA GLU A 72 -5.79 -9.38 -7.52
C GLU A 72 -6.53 -8.62 -6.40
N ILE A 73 -6.30 -8.98 -5.13
CA ILE A 73 -6.84 -8.25 -3.97
C ILE A 73 -6.45 -6.78 -4.01
N ILE A 74 -5.17 -6.47 -4.16
CA ILE A 74 -4.67 -5.07 -4.17
C ILE A 74 -5.28 -4.29 -5.33
N THR A 75 -5.41 -4.91 -6.51
CA THR A 75 -6.02 -4.28 -7.69
C THR A 75 -7.48 -3.93 -7.45
N GLU A 76 -8.24 -4.82 -6.82
CA GLU A 76 -9.64 -4.59 -6.48
C GLU A 76 -9.80 -3.50 -5.41
N GLU A 77 -8.98 -3.53 -4.36
CA GLU A 77 -8.98 -2.50 -3.32
C GLU A 77 -8.59 -1.13 -3.88
N ARG A 78 -7.61 -1.06 -4.78
CA ARG A 78 -7.26 0.17 -5.49
C ARG A 78 -8.46 0.75 -6.24
N LYS A 79 -9.22 -0.09 -6.96
CA LYS A 79 -10.43 0.36 -7.67
C LYS A 79 -11.50 0.84 -6.70
N ALA A 80 -11.71 0.14 -5.58
CA ALA A 80 -12.67 0.54 -4.56
C ALA A 80 -12.30 1.88 -3.89
N ILE A 81 -11.00 2.12 -3.69
CA ILE A 81 -10.46 3.35 -3.10
C ILE A 81 -10.56 4.53 -4.08
N ILE A 82 -10.19 4.35 -5.34
CA ILE A 82 -10.25 5.41 -6.35
C ILE A 82 -11.72 5.71 -6.72
N GLY A 83 -12.58 4.69 -6.75
CA GLY A 83 -13.98 4.82 -7.14
C GLY A 83 -14.17 5.12 -8.62
N GLU A 84 -15.44 5.27 -9.00
CA GLU A 84 -15.82 5.78 -10.33
C GLU A 84 -15.73 7.30 -10.34
N PRO A 85 -15.33 7.93 -11.46
CA PRO A 85 -15.33 9.38 -11.57
C PRO A 85 -16.75 9.93 -11.42
N GLU A 86 -16.93 10.89 -10.51
CA GLU A 86 -18.20 11.59 -10.35
C GLU A 86 -18.60 12.33 -11.63
N ALA A 87 -19.90 12.42 -11.90
CA ALA A 87 -20.43 13.18 -13.02
C ALA A 87 -20.11 14.67 -12.83
N LYS A 88 -19.35 15.23 -13.77
CA LYS A 88 -18.91 16.63 -13.75
C LYS A 88 -19.92 17.52 -14.48
N PRO A 89 -20.20 18.74 -13.98
CA PRO A 89 -21.03 19.69 -14.71
C PRO A 89 -20.34 20.10 -16.02
N ALA A 90 -21.14 20.55 -17.00
CA ALA A 90 -20.64 20.88 -18.34
C ALA A 90 -19.58 21.99 -18.34
N ASP A 91 -19.64 22.89 -17.36
CA ASP A 91 -18.72 24.01 -17.16
C ASP A 91 -17.60 23.71 -16.14
N TYR A 92 -17.43 22.46 -15.69
CA TYR A 92 -16.47 22.10 -14.64
C TYR A 92 -15.05 22.60 -14.93
N GLN A 93 -14.58 22.43 -16.17
CA GLN A 93 -13.25 22.90 -16.58
C GLN A 93 -13.12 24.43 -16.50
N ILE A 94 -14.21 25.17 -16.75
CA ILE A 94 -14.25 26.63 -16.60
C ILE A 94 -14.16 26.98 -15.12
N GLN A 95 -14.89 26.27 -14.25
CA GLN A 95 -14.83 26.48 -12.80
C GLN A 95 -13.43 26.22 -12.24
N VAL A 96 -12.78 25.12 -12.64
CA VAL A 96 -11.38 24.81 -12.27
C VAL A 96 -10.44 25.93 -12.74
N SER A 97 -10.55 26.34 -14.01
CA SER A 97 -9.71 27.41 -14.57
C SER A 97 -9.88 28.72 -13.83
N ASN A 98 -11.11 29.08 -13.46
CA ASN A 98 -11.40 30.28 -12.69
C ASN A 98 -10.78 30.21 -11.29
N ALA A 99 -10.95 29.09 -10.58
CA ALA A 99 -10.37 28.89 -9.26
C ALA A 99 -8.83 28.96 -9.28
N LEU A 100 -8.18 28.34 -10.27
CA LEU A 100 -6.72 28.43 -10.46
C LEU A 100 -6.28 29.89 -10.66
N LYS A 101 -6.97 30.62 -11.52
CA LYS A 101 -6.68 32.04 -11.76
C LYS A 101 -6.83 32.89 -10.50
N PHE A 102 -7.84 32.61 -9.66
CA PHE A 102 -8.00 33.29 -8.38
C PHE A 102 -6.85 32.98 -7.41
N ILE A 103 -6.41 31.72 -7.31
CA ILE A 103 -5.25 31.30 -6.51
C ILE A 103 -4.01 32.07 -6.94
N GLU A 104 -3.72 32.10 -8.24
CA GLU A 104 -2.57 32.82 -8.81
C GLU A 104 -2.64 34.32 -8.56
N THR A 105 -3.83 34.91 -8.68
CA THR A 105 -4.05 36.36 -8.51
C THR A 105 -3.85 36.79 -7.06
N ILE A 106 -4.35 36.01 -6.08
CA ILE A 106 -4.17 36.31 -4.66
C ILE A 106 -2.72 36.03 -4.23
N GLY A 107 -2.13 34.96 -4.76
CA GLY A 107 -0.72 34.60 -4.53
C GLY A 107 -0.40 34.39 -3.05
N LYS A 108 0.68 35.01 -2.57
CA LYS A 108 1.22 34.81 -1.22
C LYS A 108 0.30 35.29 -0.09
N SER A 109 -0.74 36.08 -0.38
CA SER A 109 -1.73 36.53 0.60
C SER A 109 -2.85 35.50 0.84
N LEU A 110 -2.81 34.36 0.15
CA LEU A 110 -3.81 33.31 0.26
C LEU A 110 -3.80 32.67 1.66
N THR A 111 -4.97 32.62 2.29
CA THR A 111 -5.15 31.92 3.58
C THR A 111 -5.88 30.60 3.38
N ASP A 112 -5.66 29.64 4.30
CA ASP A 112 -6.37 28.35 4.30
C ASP A 112 -7.90 28.49 4.35
N LYS A 113 -8.39 29.51 5.06
CA LYS A 113 -9.83 29.80 5.09
C LYS A 113 -10.36 30.16 3.71
N GLN A 114 -9.75 31.15 3.04
CA GLN A 114 -10.18 31.60 1.71
C GLN A 114 -10.08 30.47 0.69
N LEU A 115 -9.01 29.69 0.76
CA LEU A 115 -8.80 28.56 -0.12
C LEU A 115 -9.86 27.46 0.10
N SER A 116 -10.18 27.14 1.36
CA SER A 116 -11.22 26.17 1.70
C SER A 116 -12.59 26.57 1.17
N GLU A 117 -12.95 27.85 1.27
CA GLU A 117 -14.25 28.36 0.80
C GLU A 117 -14.34 28.35 -0.73
N MET A 118 -13.26 28.73 -1.40
CA MET A 118 -13.21 28.76 -2.86
C MET A 118 -13.16 27.36 -3.50
N LEU A 119 -12.51 26.40 -2.84
CA LEU A 119 -12.37 25.03 -3.34
C LEU A 119 -13.46 24.07 -2.88
N GLU A 120 -14.40 24.53 -2.05
CA GLU A 120 -15.55 23.75 -1.58
C GLU A 120 -16.31 23.01 -2.70
N PRO A 121 -16.53 23.58 -3.91
CA PRO A 121 -17.20 22.87 -5.01
C PRO A 121 -16.43 21.65 -5.53
N PHE A 122 -15.12 21.58 -5.30
CA PHE A 122 -14.24 20.53 -5.82
C PHE A 122 -13.82 19.51 -4.75
N LYS A 123 -14.26 19.68 -3.50
CA LYS A 123 -13.74 18.92 -2.34
C LYS A 123 -13.83 17.40 -2.46
N ASN A 124 -14.75 16.89 -3.27
CA ASN A 124 -14.93 15.45 -3.51
C ASN A 124 -14.09 14.93 -4.69
N ASP A 125 -13.63 15.80 -5.59
CA ASP A 125 -12.73 15.44 -6.68
C ASP A 125 -11.28 15.52 -6.21
N MET A 126 -10.80 14.42 -5.61
CA MET A 126 -9.45 14.35 -5.04
C MET A 126 -8.34 14.63 -6.07
N GLN A 127 -8.56 14.27 -7.35
CA GLN A 127 -7.58 14.54 -8.41
C GLN A 127 -7.47 16.03 -8.69
N THR A 128 -8.62 16.70 -8.83
CA THR A 128 -8.66 18.15 -9.02
C THR A 128 -8.13 18.89 -7.79
N MET A 129 -8.45 18.41 -6.59
CA MET A 129 -7.90 18.96 -5.34
C MET A 129 -6.39 18.78 -5.22
N GLN A 130 -5.83 17.68 -5.74
CA GLN A 130 -4.38 17.47 -5.82
C GLN A 130 -3.70 18.46 -6.79
N LEU A 131 -4.35 18.77 -7.92
CA LEU A 131 -3.88 19.81 -8.84
C LEU A 131 -3.82 21.17 -8.14
N PHE A 132 -4.88 21.57 -7.43
CA PHE A 132 -4.89 22.81 -6.66
C PHE A 132 -3.77 22.86 -5.61
N LYS A 133 -3.55 21.74 -4.90
CA LYS A 133 -2.47 21.63 -3.92
C LYS A 133 -1.10 21.88 -4.55
N GLN A 134 -0.82 21.28 -5.71
CA GLN A 134 0.45 21.48 -6.42
C GLN A 134 0.68 22.95 -6.80
N VAL A 135 -0.37 23.65 -7.25
CA VAL A 135 -0.29 25.08 -7.58
C VAL A 135 -0.02 25.92 -6.34
N VAL A 136 -0.69 25.64 -5.24
CA VAL A 136 -0.46 26.32 -3.95
C VAL A 136 0.97 26.06 -3.44
N GLU A 137 1.48 24.83 -3.54
CA GLU A 137 2.89 24.50 -3.24
C GLU A 137 3.90 25.14 -4.21
N GLY A 138 3.44 25.57 -5.38
CA GLY A 138 4.17 26.44 -6.30
C GLY A 138 4.37 27.85 -5.72
N ILE A 139 3.32 28.38 -5.08
CA ILE A 139 3.29 29.73 -4.48
C ILE A 139 4.00 29.75 -3.12
N PHE A 140 3.90 28.66 -2.37
CA PHE A 140 4.50 28.46 -1.03
C PHE A 140 5.48 27.27 -1.03
N PRO A 141 6.68 27.40 -1.64
CA PRO A 141 7.63 26.28 -1.79
C PRO A 141 8.09 25.67 -0.46
N GLU A 142 8.09 26.44 0.63
CA GLU A 142 8.40 26.00 1.99
C GLU A 142 7.45 24.91 2.50
N THR A 143 6.28 24.78 1.88
CA THR A 143 5.27 23.79 2.25
C THR A 143 5.46 22.44 1.57
N ARG A 144 6.36 22.35 0.58
CA ARG A 144 6.65 21.11 -0.16
C ARG A 144 7.25 20.06 0.75
N GLY A 145 6.75 18.83 0.66
CA GLY A 145 7.25 17.70 1.47
C GLY A 145 6.85 17.76 2.95
N ILE A 146 6.07 18.78 3.36
CA ILE A 146 5.41 18.77 4.66
C ILE A 146 4.20 17.83 4.56
N THR A 147 4.27 16.74 5.32
CA THR A 147 3.19 15.77 5.52
C THR A 147 2.33 16.18 6.73
N ARG A 148 1.21 15.49 7.01
CA ARG A 148 0.41 15.81 8.20
C ARG A 148 1.25 15.67 9.48
N ALA A 149 0.89 16.46 10.47
CA ALA A 149 1.59 16.58 11.75
C ALA A 149 1.52 15.31 12.63
N ASP A 150 0.79 14.28 12.21
CA ASP A 150 0.59 13.04 12.96
C ASP A 150 1.73 12.01 12.78
N GLY A 151 2.76 12.33 12.00
CA GLY A 151 3.98 11.51 11.90
C GLY A 151 3.79 10.19 11.14
N LYS A 152 2.63 9.95 10.51
CA LYS A 152 2.29 8.69 9.84
C LYS A 152 2.67 8.64 8.35
N GLY A 153 3.73 9.33 7.98
CA GLY A 153 4.29 9.32 6.63
C GLY A 153 5.80 9.18 6.71
N GLU A 154 6.29 8.04 6.24
CA GLU A 154 7.69 7.67 5.99
C GLU A 154 8.79 8.53 6.61
N GLY A 155 9.53 7.95 7.56
CA GLY A 155 10.96 8.22 7.76
C GLY A 155 11.36 9.56 8.39
N PHE A 156 12.12 9.47 9.48
CA PHE A 156 12.99 10.54 10.02
C PHE A 156 12.29 11.87 10.37
N LYS A 157 11.13 11.82 11.04
CA LYS A 157 10.39 13.04 11.46
C LYS A 157 10.02 13.13 12.94
N ASP A 158 10.64 12.37 13.82
CA ASP A 158 10.32 12.41 15.26
C ASP A 158 11.01 13.52 16.07
N ILE A 159 11.80 14.41 15.45
CA ILE A 159 12.48 15.50 16.19
C ILE A 159 12.08 16.90 15.68
N LEU A 160 11.45 17.02 14.51
CA LEU A 160 11.09 18.33 13.90
C LEU A 160 9.59 18.47 13.54
N SER A 161 8.78 17.41 13.62
CA SER A 161 7.36 17.41 13.20
C SER A 161 6.45 18.29 14.06
N SER A 162 6.82 18.57 15.31
CA SER A 162 6.02 19.43 16.20
C SER A 162 6.04 20.91 15.84
N HIS A 163 6.92 21.36 14.93
CA HIS A 163 7.11 22.78 14.60
C HIS A 163 6.71 23.19 13.17
N PHE A 164 6.36 22.25 12.30
CA PHE A 164 6.00 22.54 10.90
C PHE A 164 4.70 21.86 10.49
N GLN A 165 3.59 22.43 10.94
CA GLN A 165 2.27 22.06 10.46
C GLN A 165 2.07 22.66 9.07
N TYR A 166 1.59 21.86 8.11
CA TYR A 166 1.24 22.37 6.78
C TYR A 166 0.20 23.51 6.93
N PRO A 167 0.39 24.68 6.29
CA PRO A 167 -0.45 25.84 6.56
C PRO A 167 -1.86 25.74 5.95
N PHE A 168 -2.08 24.81 5.00
CA PHE A 168 -3.36 24.61 4.31
C PHE A 168 -4.05 23.29 4.71
N GLN A 169 -3.99 22.92 6.00
CA GLN A 169 -4.50 21.64 6.50
C GLN A 169 -6.02 21.50 6.34
N LYS A 170 -6.78 22.58 6.54
CA LYS A 170 -8.24 22.54 6.38
C LYS A 170 -8.62 22.24 4.93
N THR A 171 -7.92 22.84 3.98
CA THR A 171 -8.18 22.65 2.55
C THR A 171 -7.68 21.31 2.03
N PHE A 172 -6.42 20.95 2.33
CA PHE A 172 -5.74 19.83 1.66
C PHE A 172 -5.46 18.63 2.57
N GLY A 173 -5.85 18.65 3.85
CA GLY A 173 -5.60 17.53 4.77
C GLY A 173 -6.11 16.19 4.21
N LYS A 174 -7.37 16.14 3.77
CA LYS A 174 -7.95 14.94 3.15
C LYS A 174 -7.23 14.53 1.85
N VAL A 175 -6.78 15.50 1.04
CA VAL A 175 -6.01 15.25 -0.19
C VAL A 175 -4.65 14.64 0.11
N MET A 176 -4.01 15.08 1.21
CA MET A 176 -2.75 14.53 1.67
C MET A 176 -2.91 13.08 2.12
N ASP A 177 -3.96 12.75 2.88
CA ASP A 177 -4.27 11.38 3.28
C ASP A 177 -4.52 10.50 2.06
N TYR A 178 -5.33 11.00 1.12
CA TYR A 178 -5.64 10.30 -0.11
C TYR A 178 -4.37 10.02 -0.94
N THR A 179 -3.49 11.02 -1.09
CA THR A 179 -2.23 10.87 -1.82
C THR A 179 -1.29 9.89 -1.11
N ALA A 180 -1.18 9.99 0.22
CA ALA A 180 -0.37 9.06 1.00
C ALA A 180 -0.89 7.63 0.85
N MET A 181 -2.21 7.43 0.91
CA MET A 181 -2.83 6.12 0.71
C MET A 181 -2.54 5.55 -0.69
N LEU A 182 -2.62 6.37 -1.75
CA LEU A 182 -2.26 5.94 -3.11
C LEU A 182 -0.78 5.55 -3.23
N ASN A 183 0.13 6.31 -2.62
CA ASN A 183 1.55 5.95 -2.61
C ASN A 183 1.80 4.62 -1.89
N ASN A 184 1.14 4.40 -0.74
CA ASN A 184 1.22 3.12 -0.04
C ASN A 184 0.64 1.98 -0.88
N LEU A 185 -0.44 2.23 -1.65
CA LEU A 185 -1.01 1.25 -2.60
C LEU A 185 -0.01 0.88 -3.70
N ASP A 186 0.70 1.86 -4.26
CA ASP A 186 1.74 1.63 -5.27
C ASP A 186 2.88 0.77 -4.71
N GLU A 187 3.30 1.03 -3.47
CA GLU A 187 4.31 0.24 -2.78
C GLU A 187 3.87 -1.20 -2.55
N VAL A 188 2.68 -1.43 -1.96
CA VAL A 188 2.19 -2.81 -1.72
C VAL A 188 2.02 -3.56 -3.04
N GLU A 189 1.55 -2.91 -4.11
CA GLU A 189 1.43 -3.52 -5.43
C GLU A 189 2.80 -3.94 -6.00
N SER A 190 3.82 -3.11 -5.82
CA SER A 190 5.20 -3.42 -6.24
C SER A 190 5.76 -4.64 -5.50
N LEU A 191 5.41 -4.82 -4.22
CA LEU A 191 5.90 -5.90 -3.37
C LEU A 191 5.14 -7.22 -3.58
N ALA A 192 3.86 -7.15 -3.93
CA ALA A 192 2.95 -8.29 -3.98
C ALA A 192 3.38 -9.41 -4.94
N GLY A 193 4.12 -9.08 -6.02
CA GLY A 193 4.50 -10.05 -7.05
C GLY A 193 5.52 -11.09 -6.62
N SER A 194 6.22 -10.84 -5.52
CA SER A 194 7.31 -11.69 -5.03
C SER A 194 7.31 -11.75 -3.50
N LEU A 195 6.16 -11.48 -2.87
CA LEU A 195 6.08 -11.31 -1.43
C LEU A 195 6.37 -12.63 -0.70
N PHE A 196 5.84 -13.73 -1.25
CA PHE A 196 5.96 -15.05 -0.65
C PHE A 196 7.15 -15.88 -1.11
N ASP A 197 7.97 -15.37 -2.03
CA ASP A 197 9.03 -16.15 -2.68
C ASP A 197 9.88 -16.94 -1.65
N SER A 198 9.82 -18.28 -1.73
CA SER A 198 10.31 -19.29 -0.77
C SER A 198 11.77 -19.24 -0.33
N LYS A 199 12.55 -18.25 -0.75
CA LYS A 199 13.87 -18.02 -0.17
C LYS A 199 13.67 -17.30 1.17
N GLU A 200 13.59 -18.09 2.23
CA GLU A 200 13.68 -17.62 3.63
C GLU A 200 15.07 -17.02 3.90
N ASP A 201 15.39 -15.89 3.28
CA ASP A 201 16.47 -15.04 3.72
C ASP A 201 15.90 -13.90 4.59
N MET A 202 16.77 -13.26 5.37
CA MET A 202 16.42 -12.11 6.22
C MET A 202 15.71 -10.98 5.45
N LYS A 203 15.84 -10.93 4.12
CA LYS A 203 15.17 -9.94 3.26
C LYS A 203 13.68 -10.25 3.10
N SER A 204 13.27 -11.52 3.13
CA SER A 204 11.85 -11.92 3.09
C SER A 204 11.05 -11.40 4.29
N GLY A 205 11.63 -11.50 5.51
CA GLY A 205 10.99 -10.99 6.73
C GLY A 205 10.80 -9.48 6.73
N ILE A 206 11.86 -8.73 6.37
CA ILE A 206 11.80 -7.27 6.25
C ILE A 206 10.76 -6.84 5.21
N LYS A 207 10.69 -7.54 4.07
CA LYS A 207 9.71 -7.25 3.02
C LYS A 207 8.27 -7.41 3.52
N MET A 208 8.00 -8.47 4.29
CA MET A 208 6.69 -8.71 4.90
C MET A 208 6.32 -7.66 5.95
N GLU A 209 7.27 -7.24 6.78
CA GLU A 209 7.07 -6.17 7.77
C GLU A 209 6.73 -4.84 7.08
N ILE A 210 7.50 -4.45 6.06
CA ILE A 210 7.22 -3.27 5.25
C ILE A 210 5.83 -3.39 4.64
N PHE A 211 5.53 -4.50 3.96
CA PHE A 211 4.24 -4.72 3.33
C PHE A 211 3.07 -4.56 4.32
N ASN A 212 3.14 -5.21 5.49
CA ASN A 212 2.09 -5.13 6.50
C ASN A 212 1.94 -3.73 7.07
N SER A 213 3.04 -3.03 7.34
CA SER A 213 3.01 -1.65 7.82
C SER A 213 2.30 -0.72 6.81
N LYS A 214 2.52 -0.93 5.51
CA LYS A 214 1.87 -0.17 4.44
C LYS A 214 0.38 -0.51 4.32
N VAL A 215 0.01 -1.79 4.44
CA VAL A 215 -1.40 -2.22 4.51
C VAL A 215 -2.13 -1.62 5.71
N ASP A 216 -1.49 -1.58 6.88
CA ASP A 216 -2.05 -0.94 8.07
C ASP A 216 -2.23 0.57 7.87
N THR A 217 -1.24 1.23 7.27
CA THR A 217 -1.31 2.66 6.93
C THR A 217 -2.47 2.95 5.97
N ILE A 218 -2.65 2.13 4.92
CA ILE A 218 -3.79 2.26 3.99
C ILE A 218 -5.12 2.14 4.75
N HIS A 219 -5.24 1.13 5.62
CA HIS A 219 -6.45 0.90 6.40
C HIS A 219 -6.78 2.08 7.33
N GLU A 220 -5.78 2.61 8.02
CA GLU A 220 -5.96 3.78 8.90
C GLU A 220 -6.37 5.04 8.12
N LEU A 221 -5.70 5.32 7.00
CA LEU A 221 -6.01 6.49 6.17
C LEU A 221 -7.40 6.39 5.54
N ALA A 222 -7.81 5.21 5.07
CA ALA A 222 -9.14 4.98 4.53
C ALA A 222 -10.24 5.25 5.58
N ASN A 223 -10.06 4.75 6.81
CA ASN A 223 -10.98 5.01 7.92
C ASN A 223 -11.03 6.50 8.29
N ALA A 224 -9.90 7.20 8.27
CA ALA A 224 -9.85 8.63 8.53
C ALA A 224 -10.58 9.46 7.45
N LEU A 225 -10.58 9.00 6.20
CA LEU A 225 -11.30 9.63 5.09
C LEU A 225 -12.81 9.39 5.12
N GLU A 226 -13.29 8.35 5.80
CA GLU A 226 -14.72 8.13 6.06
C GLU A 226 -15.32 9.10 7.08
N ALA A 227 -14.49 9.58 8.02
CA ALA A 227 -14.88 10.48 9.11
C ALA A 227 -15.00 11.95 8.68
#